data_AF-Q1MXI1-F1
#
_entry.id   AF-Q1MXI1-F1
#
_cell.length_a   1.000
_cell.length_b   1.000
_cell.length_c   1.000
_cell.angle_alpha   90.00
_cell.angle_beta   90.00
_cell.angle_gamma   90.00
#
_symmetry.space_group_name_H-M   'P 1'
#
loop_
_entity.id
_entity.type
_entity.pdbx_description
1 polymer ?
#
loop_
_entity_poly.entity_id
_entity_poly.type
_entity_poly.pdbx_seq_one_letter_code
_entity_poly.pdbx_strand_id
1 'polypeptide(L)'
;MNNIVVFLLVALISSTAFSIQTYSVSDGDSIQIKVSSKDLTRIRMDSGRLDGAWGLDENFTHKADRSKGEIFVRPKPGAPTTSSFFIKDGNGSVYSVTAVQHAIPSDTVVLKSLDYTAKRDSSQSSRKASSDVKRIKRLVK
;
A
#
# COMPACT_ATOMS: atom_id res chain seq x y z
N MET A 1 -47.34 -9.08 19.45
CA MET A 1 -46.88 -9.49 18.10
C MET A 1 -46.13 -8.39 17.33
N ASN A 2 -46.26 -7.09 17.67
CA ASN A 2 -45.55 -6.02 16.95
C ASN A 2 -44.00 -6.00 17.10
N ASN A 3 -43.45 -6.46 18.22
CA ASN A 3 -42.01 -6.29 18.49
C ASN A 3 -41.12 -7.19 17.64
N ILE A 4 -41.62 -8.34 17.17
CA ILE A 4 -40.87 -9.28 16.32
C ILE A 4 -40.72 -8.71 14.90
N VAL A 5 -41.75 -8.04 14.38
CA VAL A 5 -41.74 -7.43 13.04
C VAL A 5 -40.73 -6.28 12.98
N VAL A 6 -40.66 -5.46 14.04
CA VAL A 6 -39.67 -4.38 14.15
C VAL A 6 -38.24 -4.94 14.22
N PHE A 7 -38.03 -6.04 14.93
CA PHE A 7 -36.71 -6.69 15.03
C PHE A 7 -36.24 -7.27 13.68
N LEU A 8 -37.16 -7.83 12.89
CA LEU A 8 -36.85 -8.36 11.54
C LEU A 8 -36.49 -7.25 10.55
N LEU A 9 -37.13 -6.08 10.67
CA LEU A 9 -36.90 -4.93 9.77
C LEU A 9 -35.52 -4.28 10.00
N VAL A 10 -35.01 -4.30 11.23
CA VAL A 10 -33.67 -3.75 11.57
C VAL A 10 -32.52 -4.65 11.09
N ALA A 11 -32.75 -5.95 10.92
CA ALA A 11 -31.74 -6.88 10.40
C ALA A 11 -31.47 -6.73 8.89
N LEU A 12 -32.44 -6.22 8.13
CA LEU A 12 -32.35 -6.06 6.67
C LEU A 12 -31.51 -4.84 6.22
N ILE A 13 -31.12 -3.98 7.16
CA ILE A 13 -30.26 -2.81 6.90
C ILE A 13 -28.77 -3.10 7.16
N SER A 14 -28.41 -4.37 7.37
CA SER A 14 -27.03 -4.81 7.61
C SER A 14 -26.14 -4.41 6.44
N SER A 15 -25.29 -3.42 6.68
CA SER A 15 -24.51 -2.66 5.71
C SER A 15 -23.46 -3.51 4.98
N THR A 16 -23.19 -3.12 3.74
CA THR A 16 -22.04 -3.58 2.95
C THR A 16 -20.75 -3.04 3.58
N ALA A 17 -20.18 -3.80 4.52
CA ALA A 17 -18.85 -3.51 5.04
C ALA A 17 -17.80 -3.82 3.95
N PHE A 18 -17.40 -2.79 3.19
CA PHE A 18 -16.25 -2.89 2.31
C PHE A 18 -14.99 -3.02 3.19
N SER A 19 -14.45 -4.24 3.24
CA SER A 19 -13.23 -4.55 3.98
C SER A 19 -12.03 -3.89 3.30
N ILE A 20 -11.25 -3.12 4.07
CA ILE A 20 -9.99 -2.55 3.60
C ILE A 20 -9.01 -3.67 3.24
N GLN A 21 -8.51 -3.67 2.00
CA GLN A 21 -7.60 -4.73 1.55
C GLN A 21 -6.24 -4.57 2.22
N THR A 22 -5.86 -5.51 3.08
CA THR A 22 -4.57 -5.45 3.81
C THR A 22 -3.72 -6.66 3.49
N TYR A 23 -2.46 -6.43 3.07
CA TYR A 23 -1.49 -7.47 2.74
C TYR A 23 -0.26 -7.31 3.60
N SER A 24 0.21 -8.41 4.19
CA SER A 24 1.55 -8.45 4.82
C SER A 24 2.57 -8.81 3.74
N VAL A 25 3.65 -8.03 3.62
CA VAL A 25 4.64 -8.16 2.55
C VAL A 25 6.06 -8.08 3.08
N SER A 26 6.95 -8.86 2.50
CA SER A 26 8.40 -8.78 2.60
C SER A 26 9.01 -8.35 1.26
N ASP A 27 10.26 -7.89 1.30
CA ASP A 27 11.01 -7.48 0.12
C ASP A 27 11.07 -8.62 -0.92
N GLY A 28 10.68 -8.32 -2.17
CA GLY A 28 10.59 -9.28 -3.27
C GLY A 28 9.25 -10.02 -3.39
N ASP A 29 8.30 -9.81 -2.47
CA ASP A 29 7.00 -10.49 -2.53
C ASP A 29 6.17 -10.10 -3.76
N SER A 30 5.30 -11.03 -4.17
CA SER A 30 4.30 -10.83 -5.22
C SER A 30 2.90 -10.94 -4.63
N ILE A 31 2.09 -9.88 -4.77
CA ILE A 31 0.73 -9.83 -4.23
C ILE A 31 -0.29 -9.59 -5.33
N GLN A 32 -1.48 -10.17 -5.16
CA GLN A 32 -2.63 -9.85 -5.99
C GLN A 32 -3.56 -8.89 -5.25
N ILE A 33 -3.97 -7.81 -5.90
CA ILE A 33 -4.85 -6.79 -5.33
C ILE A 33 -6.09 -6.61 -6.21
N LYS A 34 -7.21 -6.22 -5.61
CA LYS A 34 -8.39 -5.78 -6.35
C LYS A 34 -8.31 -4.28 -6.58
N VAL A 35 -8.60 -3.84 -7.79
CA VAL A 35 -8.71 -2.42 -8.14
C VAL A 35 -10.08 -2.15 -8.75
N SER A 36 -10.61 -0.95 -8.53
CA SER A 36 -11.82 -0.51 -9.22
C SER A 36 -11.57 -0.44 -10.72
N SER A 37 -12.51 -0.95 -11.52
CA SER A 37 -12.50 -0.82 -12.97
C SER A 37 -12.85 0.58 -13.47
N LYS A 38 -13.38 1.45 -12.60
CA LYS A 38 -13.90 2.79 -12.97
C LYS A 38 -13.35 3.93 -12.11
N ASP A 39 -13.14 3.68 -10.83
CA ASP A 39 -12.71 4.68 -9.86
C ASP A 39 -11.22 4.56 -9.51
N LEU A 40 -10.69 5.55 -8.78
CA LEU A 40 -9.33 5.46 -8.24
C LEU A 40 -9.25 4.40 -7.14
N THR A 41 -8.18 3.63 -7.14
CA THR A 41 -7.78 2.76 -6.04
C THR A 41 -6.55 3.36 -5.37
N ARG A 42 -6.61 3.58 -4.06
CA ARG A 42 -5.49 4.08 -3.27
C ARG A 42 -4.63 2.92 -2.79
N ILE A 43 -3.32 3.05 -2.88
CA ILE A 43 -2.34 2.10 -2.37
C ILE A 43 -1.43 2.86 -1.40
N ARG A 44 -1.28 2.34 -0.18
CA ARG A 44 -0.43 2.94 0.86
C ARG A 44 0.26 1.88 1.71
N MET A 45 1.32 2.29 2.40
CA MET A 45 1.89 1.47 3.48
C MET A 45 1.05 1.64 4.76
N ASP A 46 1.03 0.60 5.59
CA ASP A 46 0.55 0.68 6.98
C ASP A 46 1.50 1.50 7.85
N SER A 47 2.80 1.23 7.68
CA SER A 47 3.90 1.96 8.31
C SER A 47 4.93 2.37 7.26
N GLY A 48 5.34 3.64 7.26
CA GLY A 48 6.28 4.18 6.28
C GLY A 48 5.59 4.86 5.10
N ARG A 49 6.20 4.79 3.91
CA ARG A 49 5.75 5.47 2.69
C ARG A 49 6.09 4.67 1.44
N LEU A 50 5.31 4.86 0.38
CA LEU A 50 5.71 4.46 -0.98
C LEU A 50 6.59 5.56 -1.60
N ASP A 51 7.67 5.13 -2.25
CA ASP A 51 8.60 6.01 -2.96
C ASP A 51 8.33 6.06 -4.47
N GLY A 52 7.74 5.01 -5.03
CA GLY A 52 7.42 4.98 -6.46
C GLY A 52 6.74 3.71 -6.92
N ALA A 53 6.29 3.75 -8.17
CA ALA A 53 5.74 2.61 -8.90
C ALA A 53 6.22 2.63 -10.36
N TRP A 54 6.34 1.46 -10.98
CA TRP A 54 6.81 1.29 -12.36
C TRP A 54 5.94 0.25 -13.10
N GLY A 55 5.79 0.41 -14.42
CA GLY A 55 4.95 -0.48 -15.24
C GLY A 55 3.47 -0.10 -15.24
N LEU A 56 3.10 1.06 -14.66
CA LEU A 56 1.73 1.55 -14.65
C LEU A 56 1.31 2.22 -15.96
N ASP A 57 2.25 2.81 -16.71
CA ASP A 57 1.94 3.72 -17.82
C ASP A 57 1.15 3.09 -18.97
N GLU A 58 1.27 1.79 -19.18
CA GLU A 58 0.53 1.12 -20.26
C GLU A 58 -0.94 0.93 -19.90
N ASN A 59 -1.23 0.44 -18.69
CA ASN A 59 -2.55 -0.05 -18.31
C ASN A 59 -3.29 0.85 -17.32
N PHE A 60 -2.62 1.81 -16.69
CA PHE A 60 -3.18 2.65 -15.63
C PHE A 60 -2.91 4.14 -15.86
N THR A 61 -3.88 4.97 -15.48
CA THR A 61 -3.60 6.34 -15.08
C THR A 61 -3.20 6.32 -13.61
N HIS A 62 -2.15 7.03 -13.23
CA HIS A 62 -1.66 7.01 -11.87
C HIS A 62 -1.22 8.38 -11.37
N LYS A 63 -1.26 8.57 -10.04
CA LYS A 63 -0.76 9.76 -9.36
C LYS A 63 -0.10 9.35 -8.05
N ALA A 64 1.15 9.74 -7.86
CA ALA A 64 1.84 9.60 -6.58
C ALA A 64 1.63 10.86 -5.73
N ASP A 65 1.12 10.69 -4.51
CA ASP A 65 1.19 11.71 -3.46
C ASP A 65 2.49 11.49 -2.67
N ARG A 66 3.57 12.13 -3.15
CA ARG A 66 4.89 12.00 -2.53
C ARG A 66 4.93 12.53 -1.08
N SER A 67 4.04 13.46 -0.73
CA SER A 67 3.97 14.05 0.61
C SER A 67 3.44 13.05 1.63
N LYS A 68 2.45 12.25 1.23
CA LYS A 68 1.84 11.21 2.07
C LYS A 68 2.44 9.83 1.88
N GLY A 69 3.19 9.62 0.79
CA GLY A 69 3.71 8.29 0.46
C GLY A 69 2.64 7.34 -0.06
N GLU A 70 1.65 7.86 -0.79
CA GLU A 70 0.52 7.10 -1.32
C GLU A 70 0.55 7.13 -2.85
N ILE A 71 -0.01 6.10 -3.48
CA ILE A 71 -0.17 6.02 -4.93
C ILE A 71 -1.63 5.76 -5.24
N PHE A 72 -2.18 6.50 -6.19
CA PHE A 72 -3.53 6.32 -6.70
C PHE A 72 -3.45 5.78 -8.12
N VAL A 73 -4.19 4.71 -8.40
CA VAL A 73 -4.23 4.06 -9.72
C VAL A 73 -5.67 3.93 -10.20
N ARG A 74 -5.87 4.05 -11.51
CA ARG A 74 -7.13 3.76 -12.19
C ARG A 74 -6.84 3.09 -13.53
N PRO A 75 -7.45 1.94 -13.85
CA PRO A 75 -7.29 1.33 -15.16
C PRO A 75 -7.66 2.29 -16.30
N LYS A 76 -6.91 2.25 -17.40
CA LYS A 76 -7.27 2.98 -18.62
C LYS A 76 -8.43 2.26 -19.33
N PRO A 77 -9.26 2.98 -20.12
CA PRO A 77 -10.24 2.34 -20.98
C PRO A 77 -9.58 1.29 -21.89
N GLY A 78 -10.11 0.06 -21.92
CA GLY A 78 -9.57 -1.04 -22.71
C GLY A 78 -8.37 -1.77 -22.11
N ALA A 79 -7.89 -1.39 -20.91
CA ALA A 79 -6.83 -2.10 -20.23
C ALA A 79 -7.24 -3.56 -19.90
N PRO A 80 -6.31 -4.53 -19.95
CA PRO A 80 -6.60 -5.92 -19.60
C PRO A 80 -7.15 -6.06 -18.18
N THR A 81 -8.06 -7.01 -17.95
CA THR A 81 -8.69 -7.24 -16.63
C THR A 81 -7.68 -7.56 -15.53
N THR A 82 -6.48 -8.03 -15.89
CA THR A 82 -5.35 -8.23 -14.99
C THR A 82 -4.11 -7.56 -15.57
N SER A 83 -3.37 -6.82 -14.75
CA SER A 83 -2.13 -6.17 -15.15
C SER A 83 -1.15 -6.10 -13.98
N SER A 84 0.14 -6.15 -14.26
CA SER A 84 1.17 -6.15 -13.22
C SER A 84 2.00 -4.88 -13.23
N PHE A 85 2.44 -4.45 -12.06
CA PHE A 85 3.37 -3.34 -11.87
C PHE A 85 4.22 -3.56 -10.62
N PHE A 86 5.28 -2.78 -10.46
CA PHE A 86 6.14 -2.80 -9.29
C PHE A 86 5.91 -1.56 -8.44
N ILE A 87 6.07 -1.71 -7.13
CA ILE A 87 6.07 -0.61 -6.16
C ILE A 87 7.30 -0.73 -5.27
N LYS A 88 7.84 0.42 -4.84
CA LYS A 88 8.96 0.47 -3.89
C LYS A 88 8.57 1.32 -2.70
N ASP A 89 8.92 0.86 -1.50
CA ASP A 89 8.74 1.64 -0.28
C ASP A 89 9.95 2.53 0.04
N GLY A 90 9.80 3.37 1.05
CA GLY A 90 10.84 4.28 1.55
C GLY A 90 12.06 3.59 2.19
N ASN A 91 11.99 2.28 2.46
CA ASN A 91 13.11 1.47 2.93
C ASN A 91 13.83 0.74 1.79
N GLY A 92 13.40 0.97 0.55
CA GLY A 92 13.96 0.39 -0.66
C GLY A 92 13.45 -1.02 -0.97
N SER A 93 12.52 -1.57 -0.19
CA SER A 93 11.91 -2.87 -0.52
C SER A 93 11.01 -2.74 -1.75
N VAL A 94 11.04 -3.73 -2.64
CA VAL A 94 10.29 -3.75 -3.90
C VAL A 94 9.29 -4.90 -3.88
N TYR A 95 8.06 -4.62 -4.29
CA TYR A 95 6.98 -5.59 -4.35
C TYR A 95 6.43 -5.68 -5.78
N SER A 96 6.14 -6.90 -6.24
CA SER A 96 5.37 -7.12 -7.46
C SER A 96 3.89 -7.13 -7.16
N VAL A 97 3.10 -6.41 -7.94
CA VAL A 97 1.66 -6.28 -7.74
C VAL A 97 0.94 -6.73 -8.99
N THR A 98 0.08 -7.73 -8.85
CA THR A 98 -0.90 -8.12 -9.86
C THR A 98 -2.24 -7.49 -9.52
N ALA A 99 -2.65 -6.46 -10.26
CA ALA A 99 -3.92 -5.79 -10.08
C ALA A 99 -5.00 -6.45 -10.94
N VAL A 100 -6.08 -6.88 -10.29
CA VAL A 100 -7.27 -7.45 -10.93
C VAL A 100 -8.40 -6.43 -10.86
N GLN A 101 -8.95 -6.08 -12.01
CA GLN A 101 -10.05 -5.12 -12.11
C GLN A 101 -11.36 -5.74 -11.65
N HIS A 102 -12.10 -5.03 -10.80
CA HIS A 102 -13.44 -5.41 -10.35
C HIS A 102 -14.42 -4.23 -10.47
N ALA A 103 -15.70 -4.55 -10.67
CA ALA A 103 -16.80 -3.59 -10.64
C ALA A 103 -17.14 -3.20 -9.19
N ILE A 104 -16.18 -2.58 -8.51
CA ILE A 104 -16.26 -2.07 -7.14
C ILE A 104 -16.06 -0.54 -7.15
N PRO A 105 -16.57 0.18 -6.14
CA PRO A 105 -16.24 1.59 -5.97
C PRO A 105 -14.75 1.80 -5.67
N SER A 106 -14.35 3.05 -5.48
CA SER A 106 -13.05 3.42 -4.93
C SER A 106 -12.72 2.61 -3.66
N ASP A 107 -11.49 2.13 -3.56
CA ASP A 107 -11.02 1.28 -2.46
C ASP A 107 -9.59 1.65 -2.02
N THR A 108 -9.17 1.18 -0.85
CA THR A 108 -7.82 1.34 -0.31
C THR A 108 -7.15 -0.01 -0.09
N VAL A 109 -5.98 -0.16 -0.69
CA VAL A 109 -5.02 -1.24 -0.43
C VAL A 109 -3.97 -0.75 0.55
N VAL A 110 -3.74 -1.54 1.61
CA VAL A 110 -2.78 -1.29 2.67
C VAL A 110 -1.73 -2.38 2.67
N LEU A 111 -0.47 -1.98 2.62
CA LEU A 111 0.67 -2.89 2.64
C LEU A 111 1.39 -2.78 3.98
N LYS A 112 1.45 -3.90 4.70
CA LYS A 112 2.15 -4.01 5.97
C LYS A 112 3.49 -4.69 5.75
N SER A 113 4.56 -3.91 5.76
CA SER A 113 5.91 -4.45 5.61
C SER A 113 6.32 -5.22 6.87
N LEU A 114 6.71 -6.49 6.70
CA LEU A 114 7.27 -7.32 7.77
C LEU A 114 8.73 -6.94 8.09
N ASP A 115 9.43 -6.33 7.13
CA ASP A 115 10.83 -5.95 7.25
C ASP A 115 11.04 -4.55 7.86
N TYR A 116 9.95 -3.80 8.10
CA TYR A 116 10.00 -2.41 8.53
C TYR A 116 10.76 -2.24 9.85
N THR A 117 10.49 -3.09 10.85
CA THR A 117 11.15 -3.02 12.16
C THR A 117 12.63 -3.40 12.06
N ALA A 118 12.95 -4.47 11.34
CA ALA A 118 14.33 -4.94 11.17
C ALA A 118 15.23 -3.92 10.44
N LYS A 119 14.72 -3.27 9.39
CA LYS A 119 15.45 -2.21 8.66
C LYS A 119 15.60 -0.94 9.50
N ARG A 120 14.63 -0.61 10.36
CA ARG A 120 14.71 0.55 11.26
C ARG A 120 15.84 0.39 12.28
N ASP A 121 15.97 -0.77 12.91
CA ASP A 121 17.01 -1.03 13.93
C ASP A 121 18.43 -0.99 13.33
N SER A 122 18.62 -1.61 12.17
CA SER A 122 19.90 -1.56 11.45
C SER A 122 20.28 -0.15 11.00
N SER A 123 19.31 0.64 10.53
CA SER A 123 19.53 2.05 10.14
C SER A 123 19.92 2.95 11.33
N GLN A 124 19.39 2.67 12.53
CA GLN A 124 19.72 3.41 13.74
C GLN A 124 21.13 3.06 14.25
N SER A 125 21.50 1.77 14.19
CA SER A 125 22.84 1.30 14.53
C SER A 125 23.93 1.92 13.63
N SER A 126 23.71 1.95 12.31
CA SER A 126 24.69 2.53 11.37
C SER A 126 24.87 4.04 11.55
N ARG A 127 23.78 4.78 11.82
CA ARG A 127 23.85 6.22 12.12
C ARG A 127 24.68 6.50 13.37
N LYS A 128 24.50 5.71 14.43
CA LYS A 128 25.27 5.85 15.67
C LYS A 128 26.76 5.63 15.43
N ALA A 129 27.12 4.54 14.73
CA ALA A 129 28.52 4.28 14.34
C ALA A 129 29.14 5.44 13.53
N SER A 130 28.39 6.01 12.58
CA SER A 130 28.87 7.15 11.79
C SER A 130 29.10 8.43 12.62
N SER A 131 28.30 8.63 13.68
CA SER A 131 28.44 9.74 14.61
C SER A 131 29.69 9.57 15.49
N ASP A 132 29.92 8.37 16.00
CA ASP A 132 31.08 8.05 16.83
C ASP A 132 32.38 8.22 16.05
N VAL A 133 32.43 7.78 14.78
CA VAL A 133 33.58 8.01 13.89
C VAL A 133 33.85 9.51 13.68
N LYS A 134 32.80 10.33 13.48
CA LYS A 134 32.96 11.78 13.36
C LYS A 134 33.50 12.42 14.65
N ARG A 135 33.08 11.90 15.82
CA ARG A 135 33.54 12.38 17.12
C ARG A 135 35.01 12.04 17.36
N ILE A 136 35.43 10.82 17.06
CA ILE A 136 36.84 10.39 17.15
C ILE A 136 37.71 11.26 16.23
N LYS A 137 37.30 11.49 14.98
CA LYS A 137 38.05 12.36 14.05
C LYS A 137 38.26 13.80 14.55
N ARG A 138 37.38 14.31 15.42
CA ARG A 138 37.55 15.65 16.03
C ARG A 138 38.52 15.67 17.22
N LEU A 139 38.80 14.52 17.84
CA LEU A 139 39.67 14.41 19.01
C LEU A 139 41.14 14.17 18.66
N VAL A 140 41.43 13.88 17.38
CA VAL A 140 42.80 13.60 16.88
C VAL A 140 43.36 14.83 16.12
N LYS A 141 42.76 16.00 16.29
CA LYS A 141 43.20 17.28 15.72
C LYS A 141 43.36 18.31 16.83
#